data_AF-A0A8S4QFX6-F1
#
_entry.id   AF-A0A8S4QFX6-F1
#
_cell.length_a   1.000
_cell.length_b   1.000
_cell.length_c   1.000
_cell.angle_alpha   90.00
_cell.angle_beta   90.00
_cell.angle_gamma   90.00
#
_symmetry.space_group_name_H-M   'P 1'
#
loop_
_entity.id
_entity.type
_entity.pdbx_description
1 polymer ?
#
loop_
_entity_poly.entity_id
_entity_poly.type
_entity_poly.pdbx_seq_one_letter_code
_entity_poly.pdbx_strand_id
1 'polypeptide(L)' 'MFSTNPNYTKLKTHLRLAINRLKLLEKKKTELAQKARKEIAEYIAAGKSERAKIRVEHII' A
#
# COMPACT_ATOMS: atom_id res chain seq x y z
N MET A 1 -22.87 -8.20 -35.13
CA MET A 1 -21.83 -7.16 -35.34
C MET A 1 -21.37 -6.68 -33.97
N PHE A 2 -20.24 -7.18 -33.47
CA PHE A 2 -19.68 -6.76 -32.17
C PHE A 2 -18.37 -6.02 -32.41
N SER A 3 -18.45 -4.77 -32.89
CA SER A 3 -17.32 -3.84 -32.79
C SER A 3 -17.60 -2.92 -31.61
N THR A 4 -17.23 -3.34 -30.42
CA THR A 4 -17.14 -2.43 -29.27
C THR A 4 -15.90 -1.58 -29.49
N ASN A 5 -16.03 -0.46 -30.20
CA ASN A 5 -14.92 0.48 -30.36
C ASN A 5 -14.46 0.94 -28.96
N PRO A 6 -13.14 0.93 -28.67
CA PRO A 6 -12.65 1.36 -27.36
C PRO A 6 -13.07 2.80 -27.08
N ASN A 7 -13.69 3.05 -25.93
CA ASN A 7 -14.00 4.40 -25.51
C ASN A 7 -12.74 5.05 -24.90
N TYR A 8 -11.92 5.63 -25.76
CA TYR A 8 -10.65 6.27 -25.39
C TYR A 8 -10.83 7.42 -24.40
N THR A 9 -11.97 8.12 -24.42
CA THR A 9 -12.29 9.18 -23.46
C THR A 9 -12.46 8.61 -22.05
N LYS A 10 -13.23 7.52 -21.90
CA LYS A 10 -13.39 6.80 -20.62
C LYS A 10 -12.07 6.20 -20.16
N LEU A 11 -11.30 5.60 -21.06
CA LEU A 11 -9.98 5.04 -20.73
C LEU A 11 -9.05 6.11 -20.15
N LYS A 12 -8.97 7.28 -20.78
CA LYS A 12 -8.16 8.41 -20.32
C LYS A 12 -8.54 8.88 -18.92
N THR A 13 -9.83 8.98 -18.60
CA THR A 13 -10.29 9.32 -17.24
C THR A 13 -9.95 8.23 -16.23
N HIS A 14 -10.18 6.96 -16.56
CA HIS A 14 -9.85 5.85 -15.67
C HIS A 14 -8.34 5.75 -15.38
N LEU A 15 -7.48 5.95 -16.37
CA LEU A 15 -6.03 5.97 -16.19
C LEU A 15 -5.59 7.11 -15.26
N ARG A 16 -6.15 8.31 -15.41
CA ARG A 16 -5.86 9.44 -14.51
C ARG A 16 -6.31 9.16 -13.07
N LEU A 17 -7.50 8.58 -12.90
CA LEU A 17 -8.01 8.18 -11.59
C LEU A 17 -7.12 7.09 -10.95
N ALA A 18 -6.69 6.11 -11.73
CA ALA A 18 -5.80 5.05 -11.27
C ALA A 18 -4.45 5.62 -10.78
N ILE A 19 -3.84 6.53 -11.54
CA ILE A 19 -2.60 7.21 -11.13
C ILE A 19 -2.79 7.96 -9.80
N ASN A 20 -3.87 8.73 -9.67
CA ASN A 20 -4.13 9.47 -8.43
C ASN A 20 -4.36 8.53 -7.24
N ARG A 21 -5.07 7.42 -7.46
CA ARG A 21 -5.32 6.42 -6.42
C ARG A 21 -4.05 5.70 -6.00
N LEU A 22 -3.17 5.36 -6.94
CA LEU A 22 -1.86 4.75 -6.63
C LEU A 22 -1.00 5.70 -5.80
N LYS A 23 -0.90 6.99 -6.16
CA LYS A 23 -0.16 8.00 -5.37
C LYS A 23 -0.70 8.13 -3.94
N LEU A 24 -2.02 8.14 -3.78
CA LEU A 24 -2.65 8.20 -2.45
C LEU A 24 -2.37 6.93 -1.64
N LEU A 25 -2.47 5.76 -2.27
CA LEU A 25 -2.19 4.48 -1.62
C LEU A 25 -0.73 4.35 -1.21
N GLU A 26 0.19 4.83 -2.03
CA GLU A 26 1.62 4.88 -1.71
C GLU A 26 1.86 5.68 -0.44
N LYS A 27 1.37 6.93 -0.38
CA LYS A 27 1.49 7.78 0.82
C LYS A 27 0.88 7.13 2.06
N LYS A 28 -0.32 6.55 1.93
CA LYS A 28 -0.99 5.85 3.04
C LYS A 28 -0.16 4.65 3.52
N LYS A 29 0.37 3.83 2.60
CA LYS A 29 1.18 2.67 2.95
C LYS A 29 2.51 3.08 3.60
N THR A 30 3.15 4.16 3.15
CA THR A 30 4.39 4.64 3.76
C THR A 30 4.18 5.11 5.20
N GLU A 31 3.08 5.83 5.48
CA GLU A 31 2.75 6.28 6.83
C GLU A 31 2.44 5.09 7.77
N LEU A 32 1.70 4.10 7.28
CA LEU A 32 1.42 2.88 8.05
C LEU A 32 2.70 2.06 8.31
N ALA A 33 3.59 1.95 7.32
CA ALA A 33 4.86 1.25 7.48
C ALA A 33 5.76 1.93 8.52
N GLN A 34 5.81 3.26 8.56
CA GLN A 34 6.57 3.99 9.58
C GLN A 34 6.03 3.72 11.00
N LYS A 35 4.71 3.73 11.19
CA LYS A 35 4.09 3.39 12.48
C LYS A 35 4.39 1.95 12.90
N ALA A 36 4.25 1.00 11.98
CA ALA A 36 4.50 -0.40 12.26
C ALA A 36 5.98 -0.70 12.57
N ARG A 37 6.94 0.03 11.97
CA ARG A 37 8.36 -0.03 12.35
C ARG A 37 8.61 0.44 13.78
N LYS A 38 7.87 1.45 14.25
CA LYS A 38 7.93 1.89 15.66
C LYS A 38 7.40 0.82 16.61
N GLU A 39 6.28 0.17 16.28
CA GLU A 39 5.74 -0.96 17.06
C GLU A 39 6.74 -2.12 17.15
N ILE A 40 7.46 -2.42 16.06
CA ILE A 40 8.52 -3.43 16.06
C ILE A 40 9.63 -3.06 17.04
N ALA A 41 10.06 -1.79 17.04
CA ALA A 41 11.07 -1.32 17.99
C ALA A 41 10.60 -1.47 19.45
N GLU A 42 9.33 -1.19 19.74
CA GLU A 42 8.73 -1.41 21.06
C GLU A 42 8.71 -2.89 21.45
N TYR A 43 8.38 -3.81 20.52
CA TYR A 43 8.43 -5.25 20.78
C TYR A 43 9.85 -5.76 21.03
N ILE A 44 10.85 -5.24 20.32
CA ILE A 44 12.26 -5.57 20.55
C ILE A 44 12.71 -5.06 21.92
N ALA A 45 12.39 -3.81 22.27
CA ALA A 45 12.72 -3.22 23.57
C ALA A 45 12.07 -3.97 24.75
N ALA A 46 10.86 -4.51 24.55
CA ALA A 46 10.17 -5.35 25.52
C ALA A 46 10.67 -6.81 25.57
N GLY A 47 11.70 -7.18 24.79
CA GLY A 47 12.25 -8.54 24.74
C GLY A 47 11.39 -9.57 23.99
N LYS A 48 10.33 -9.13 23.29
CA LYS A 48 9.39 -10.01 22.55
C LYS A 48 9.85 -10.23 21.12
N SER A 49 11.01 -10.88 20.96
CA SER A 49 11.66 -11.08 19.66
C SER A 49 10.81 -11.86 18.65
N GLU A 50 10.13 -12.92 19.08
CA GLU A 50 9.28 -13.73 18.19
C GLU A 50 8.07 -12.93 17.67
N ARG A 51 7.47 -12.08 18.52
CA ARG A 51 6.38 -11.18 18.11
C ARG A 51 6.88 -10.11 17.14
N ALA A 52 8.08 -9.59 17.36
CA ALA A 52 8.71 -8.64 16.45
C ALA A 52 8.94 -9.25 15.07
N LYS A 53 9.40 -10.51 14.97
CA LYS A 53 9.60 -11.22 13.69
C LYS A 53 8.31 -11.35 12.88
N ILE A 54 7.22 -11.84 13.50
CA ILE A 54 5.90 -11.95 12.84
C ILE A 54 5.42 -10.58 12.35
N ARG A 55 5.73 -9.51 13.10
CA ARG A 55 5.33 -8.15 12.71
C ARG A 55 6.19 -7.59 11.57
N VAL A 56 7.47 -7.95 11.50
CA VAL A 56 8.37 -7.63 10.37
C VAL A 56 7.86 -8.28 9.08
N GLU A 57 7.49 -9.57 9.12
CA GLU A 57 6.94 -10.28 7.96
C GLU A 57 5.66 -9.65 7.40
N HIS A 58 4.84 -9.03 8.24
CA HIS A 58 3.66 -8.30 7.78
C HIS A 58 3.97 -6.96 7.07
N ILE A 59 5.17 -6.42 7.23
CA ILE A 59 5.57 -5.14 6.63
C ILE A 59 6.34 -5.34 5.31
N ILE A 60 7.13 -6.41 5.22
CA ILE A 60 7.90 -6.79 4.02
C ILE A 60 6.95 -7.32 2.95
#